data_AF-A0A7W9J0M4-F1
#
_entry.id   AF-A0A7W9J0M4-F1
#
_cell.length_a   1.000
_cell.length_b   1.000
_cell.length_c   1.000
_cell.angle_alpha   90.00
_cell.angle_beta   90.00
_cell.angle_gamma   90.00
#
_symmetry.space_group_name_H-M   'P 1'
#
loop_
_entity.id
_entity.type
_entity.pdbx_description
1 polymer ?
#
loop_
_entity_poly.entity_id
_entity_poly.type
_entity_poly.pdbx_seq_one_letter_code
_entity_poly.pdbx_strand_id
1 'polypeptide(L)'
;MKTVAHSMCPCGKRSFASERLAEKALGKAKASHRARMEVVGSRRIGKQENRFYLCQAGDAYHLTSESRRDYQMRTIPAPTLTWEQFQASERRAA
;
A
#
# COMPACT_ATOMS: atom_id res chain seq x y z
N MET A 1 16.13 -19.46 -3.46
CA MET A 1 14.73 -18.99 -3.62
C MET A 1 14.68 -17.92 -4.72
N LYS A 2 13.93 -18.13 -5.82
CA LYS A 2 14.01 -17.24 -7.02
C LYS A 2 13.41 -15.86 -6.76
N THR A 3 14.21 -14.80 -6.76
CA THR A 3 13.77 -13.41 -6.55
C THR A 3 12.75 -13.00 -7.62
N VAL A 4 11.74 -12.21 -7.25
CA VAL A 4 10.78 -11.67 -8.23
C VAL A 4 11.50 -10.59 -9.04
N ALA A 5 11.39 -10.66 -10.37
CA ALA A 5 11.94 -9.64 -11.25
C ALA A 5 11.33 -8.29 -10.90
N HIS A 6 12.18 -7.30 -10.66
CA HIS A 6 11.79 -5.93 -10.36
C HIS A 6 12.71 -4.99 -11.13
N SER A 7 12.17 -3.84 -11.53
CA SER A 7 12.95 -2.72 -12.07
C SER A 7 12.95 -1.57 -11.06
N MET A 8 13.75 -0.55 -11.33
CA MET A 8 13.70 0.70 -10.58
C MET A 8 12.75 1.65 -11.29
N CYS A 9 11.73 2.12 -10.58
CA CYS A 9 10.84 3.15 -11.07
C CYS A 9 11.55 4.51 -11.05
N PRO A 10 11.20 5.45 -11.94
CA PRO A 10 11.71 6.83 -11.87
C PRO A 10 11.48 7.52 -10.51
N CYS A 11 10.49 7.09 -9.74
CA CYS A 11 10.25 7.60 -8.38
C CYS A 11 11.21 7.02 -7.31
N GLY A 12 12.20 6.22 -7.71
CA GLY A 12 13.22 5.62 -6.84
C GLY A 12 12.75 4.38 -6.05
N LYS A 13 11.53 3.89 -6.32
CA LYS A 13 10.97 2.68 -5.69
C LYS A 13 11.12 1.47 -6.60
N ARG A 14 11.14 0.27 -6.00
CA ARG A 14 11.09 -0.98 -6.77
C ARG A 14 9.72 -1.12 -7.43
N SER A 15 9.74 -1.38 -8.73
CA SER A 15 8.55 -1.58 -9.56
C SER A 15 8.43 -3.00 -10.08
N PHE A 16 7.18 -3.45 -10.17
CA PHE A 16 6.79 -4.72 -10.76
C PHE A 16 5.96 -4.44 -12.00
N ALA A 17 6.30 -5.08 -13.12
CA ALA A 17 5.69 -4.81 -14.42
C ALA A 17 4.22 -5.27 -14.51
N SER A 18 3.77 -6.17 -13.64
CA SER A 18 2.39 -6.65 -13.63
C SER A 18 1.87 -6.86 -12.22
N GLU A 19 0.55 -6.82 -12.07
CA GLU A 19 -0.15 -7.06 -10.82
C GLU A 19 0.21 -8.43 -10.24
N ARG A 20 0.23 -9.48 -11.07
CA ARG A 20 0.63 -10.84 -10.67
C ARG A 20 2.05 -10.89 -10.08
N LEU A 21 2.99 -10.12 -10.64
CA LEU A 21 4.35 -10.03 -10.10
C LEU A 21 4.37 -9.26 -8.78
N ALA A 22 3.59 -8.18 -8.67
CA ALA A 22 3.45 -7.40 -7.45
C ALA A 22 2.83 -8.23 -6.31
N GLU A 23 1.77 -9.00 -6.58
CA GLU A 23 1.16 -9.93 -5.62
C GLU A 23 2.16 -10.97 -5.12
N LYS A 24 2.90 -11.58 -6.06
CA LYS A 24 3.94 -12.56 -5.72
C LYS A 24 5.05 -11.93 -4.86
N ALA A 25 5.44 -10.71 -5.18
CA ALA A 25 6.43 -9.97 -4.39
C ALA A 25 5.90 -9.62 -3.00
N LEU A 26 4.64 -9.18 -2.90
CA LEU A 26 3.97 -8.88 -1.63
C LEU A 26 3.90 -10.12 -0.73
N GLY A 27 3.47 -11.26 -1.27
CA GLY A 27 3.42 -12.52 -0.51
C GLY A 27 4.80 -12.91 0.04
N LYS A 28 5.85 -12.74 -0.77
CA LYS A 28 7.24 -12.98 -0.32
C LYS A 28 7.72 -12.00 0.72
N ALA A 29 7.40 -10.71 0.58
CA ALA A 29 7.75 -9.70 1.57
C ALA A 29 7.11 -10.03 2.94
N LYS A 30 5.83 -10.42 2.93
CA LYS A 30 5.11 -10.84 4.14
C LYS A 30 5.71 -12.11 4.76
N ALA A 31 6.00 -13.13 3.95
CA ALA A 31 6.61 -14.37 4.43
C ALA A 31 8.01 -14.13 5.02
N SER A 32 8.84 -13.32 4.36
CA SER A 32 10.17 -12.97 4.85
C SER A 32 10.12 -12.16 6.15
N HIS A 33 9.15 -11.26 6.27
CA HIS A 33 8.94 -10.47 7.48
C HIS A 33 8.52 -11.36 8.65
N ARG A 34 7.56 -12.27 8.43
CA ARG A 34 7.15 -13.28 9.43
C ARG A 34 8.32 -14.15 9.87
N ALA A 35 9.12 -14.67 8.94
CA ALA A 35 10.29 -15.49 9.28
C ALA A 35 11.30 -14.70 10.13
N ARG A 36 11.51 -13.41 9.83
CA ARG A 36 12.37 -12.54 10.66
C ARG A 36 11.79 -12.31 12.06
N MET A 37 10.47 -12.13 12.17
CA MET A 37 9.77 -12.01 13.46
C MET A 37 9.97 -13.26 14.33
N GLU A 38 9.91 -14.44 13.73
CA GLU A 38 10.15 -15.72 14.41
C GLU A 38 11.61 -15.87 14.86
N VAL A 39 12.58 -15.48 14.02
CA VAL A 39 14.01 -15.55 14.35
C VAL A 39 14.42 -14.58 15.46
N VAL A 40 13.92 -13.34 15.42
CA VAL A 40 14.30 -12.29 16.38
C VAL A 40 13.46 -12.36 17.66
N GLY A 41 12.31 -13.05 17.64
CA GLY A 41 11.42 -13.21 18.79
C GLY A 41 10.65 -11.94 19.19
N SER A 42 10.77 -10.85 18.43
CA SER A 42 10.07 -9.59 18.67
C SER A 42 9.05 -9.32 17.57
N ARG A 43 7.82 -8.95 17.94
CA ARG A 43 6.76 -8.58 16.99
C ARG A 43 6.87 -7.14 16.46
N ARG A 44 7.88 -6.36 16.87
CA ARG A 44 8.06 -4.94 16.52
C ARG A 44 9.10 -4.71 15.42
N ILE A 45 9.40 -5.71 14.60
CA ILE A 45 10.41 -5.56 13.54
C ILE A 45 9.85 -4.75 12.38
N GLY A 46 10.20 -3.47 12.33
CA GLY A 46 10.13 -2.62 11.13
C GLY A 46 8.75 -2.50 10.48
N LYS A 47 8.70 -1.72 9.39
CA LYS A 47 7.48 -1.59 8.57
C LYS A 47 7.34 -2.82 7.66
N GLN A 48 6.14 -3.37 7.59
CA GLN A 48 5.77 -4.45 6.69
C GLN A 48 5.01 -3.90 5.49
N GLU A 49 5.35 -4.37 4.29
CA GLU A 49 4.58 -4.10 3.08
C GLU A 49 3.23 -4.85 3.15
N ASN A 50 2.13 -4.11 3.02
CA ASN A 50 0.78 -4.63 3.23
C ASN A 50 -0.02 -4.73 1.93
N ARG A 51 0.24 -3.85 0.97
CA ARG A 51 -0.52 -3.70 -0.28
C ARG A 51 0.39 -3.30 -1.45
N PHE A 52 -0.16 -3.24 -2.65
CA PHE A 52 0.45 -2.62 -3.81
C PHE A 52 -0.49 -1.59 -4.45
N TYR A 53 0.08 -0.68 -5.25
CA TYR A 53 -0.67 0.30 -6.05
C TYR A 53 0.02 0.53 -7.39
N LEU A 54 -0.75 0.95 -8.40
CA LEU A 54 -0.23 1.36 -9.69
C LEU A 54 0.39 2.76 -9.58
N CYS A 55 1.66 2.87 -9.92
CA CYS A 55 2.36 4.15 -9.96
C CYS A 55 2.20 4.79 -11.34
N GLN A 56 1.62 5.98 -11.37
CA GLN A 56 1.40 6.76 -12.59
C GLN A 56 2.71 7.20 -13.28
N ALA A 57 3.79 7.40 -12.52
CA ALA A 57 5.05 7.94 -13.05
C ALA A 57 5.89 6.91 -13.84
N GLY A 58 5.63 5.62 -13.68
CA GLY A 58 6.41 4.56 -14.32
C GLY A 58 5.58 3.40 -14.83
N ASP A 59 4.25 3.59 -14.92
CA ASP A 59 3.26 2.60 -15.33
C ASP A 59 3.52 1.18 -14.78
N ALA A 60 3.80 1.12 -13.48
CA ALA A 60 4.21 -0.11 -12.82
C ALA A 60 3.73 -0.16 -11.37
N TYR A 61 3.73 -1.36 -10.79
CA TYR A 61 3.19 -1.59 -9.46
C TYR A 61 4.25 -1.44 -8.37
N HIS A 62 3.93 -0.68 -7.32
CA HIS A 62 4.77 -0.51 -6.13
C HIS A 62 4.12 -1.15 -4.91
N LEU A 63 4.96 -1.67 -4.02
CA LEU A 63 4.54 -2.08 -2.69
C LEU A 63 4.42 -0.85 -1.78
N THR A 64 3.48 -0.93 -0.83
CA THR A 64 3.29 0.06 0.23
C THR A 64 3.05 -0.59 1.58
N SER A 65 3.62 0.02 2.63
CA SER A 65 3.39 -0.34 4.01
C SER A 65 2.13 0.29 4.61
N GLU A 66 1.44 1.15 3.85
CA GLU A 66 0.24 1.85 4.32
C GLU A 66 -0.87 0.89 4.77
N SER A 67 -1.60 1.30 5.80
CA SER A 67 -2.80 0.59 6.24
C SER A 67 -3.90 0.74 5.19
N ARG A 68 -4.92 -0.12 5.24
CA ARG A 68 -6.11 0.01 4.37
C ARG A 68 -6.73 1.40 4.49
N ARG A 69 -6.87 1.90 5.71
CA ARG A 69 -7.52 3.17 6.02
C ARG A 69 -6.74 4.33 5.41
N ASP A 70 -5.42 4.38 5.64
CA ASP A 70 -4.58 5.48 5.16
C ASP A 70 -4.50 5.49 3.63
N TYR A 71 -4.36 4.31 3.02
CA TYR A 71 -4.38 4.17 1.57
C TYR A 71 -5.71 4.67 0.99
N GLN A 72 -6.83 4.29 1.60
CA GLN A 72 -8.15 4.73 1.15
C GLN A 72 -8.34 6.24 1.32
N MET A 73 -7.96 6.82 2.45
CA MET A 73 -8.04 8.27 2.64
C MET A 73 -7.18 9.06 1.64
N ARG A 74 -6.03 8.52 1.24
CA ARG A 74 -5.19 9.16 0.22
C ARG A 74 -5.79 9.06 -1.19
N THR A 75 -6.51 7.97 -1.47
CA THR A 75 -7.06 7.70 -2.81
C THR A 75 -8.46 8.28 -3.00
N ILE A 76 -9.24 8.41 -1.92
CA ILE A 76 -10.54 9.08 -1.94
C ILE A 76 -10.27 10.59 -2.00
N PRO A 77 -10.72 11.30 -3.05
CA PRO A 77 -10.64 12.75 -3.04
C PRO A 77 -11.41 13.27 -1.83
N ALA A 78 -10.83 14.21 -1.09
CA ALA A 78 -11.51 14.85 0.04
C ALA A 78 -12.92 15.26 -0.40
N PRO A 79 -13.96 15.08 0.44
CA PRO A 79 -15.29 15.49 0.08
C PRO A 79 -15.22 16.97 -0.33
N THR A 80 -15.62 17.27 -1.57
CA THR A 80 -15.70 18.64 -2.10
C THR A 80 -16.82 19.44 -1.44
N LEU A 81 -17.47 18.87 -0.43
CA LEU A 81 -18.49 19.53 0.36
C LEU A 81 -17.81 20.57 1.24
N THR A 82 -18.30 21.79 1.12
CA THR A 82 -18.03 22.82 2.12
C THR A 82 -18.51 22.35 3.49
N TRP A 83 -17.91 22.87 4.56
CA TRP A 83 -18.29 22.53 5.94
C TRP A 83 -19.80 22.70 6.21
N GLU A 84 -20.42 23.70 5.57
CA GLU A 84 -21.88 23.93 5.63
C GLU A 84 -22.69 22.81 4.97
N GLN A 85 -22.23 22.29 3.82
CA GLN A 85 -22.90 21.18 3.12
C GLN A 85 -22.77 19.85 3.86
N PHE A 86 -21.63 19.63 4.54
CA PHE A 86 -21.45 18.46 5.40
C PHE A 86 -22.44 18.51 6.59
N GLN A 87 -22.51 19.64 7.31
CA GLN A 87 -23.45 19.82 8.44
C GLN A 87 -24.93 19.69 8.02
N ALA A 88 -25.30 20.19 6.84
CA ALA A 88 -26.66 20.06 6.31
C ALA A 88 -27.03 18.59 5.97
N SER A 89 -26.06 17.77 5.56
CA SER A 89 -26.29 16.36 5.23
C SER A 89 -26.54 15.49 6.47
N GLU A 90 -25.82 15.73 7.58
CA GLU A 90 -26.01 15.00 8.82
C GLU A 90 -27.37 15.30 9.47
N ARG A 91 -27.87 16.54 9.33
CA ARG A 91 -29.20 16.93 9.83
C ARG A 91 -30.38 16.31 9.09
N ARG A 92 -30.21 15.86 7.84
CA ARG A 92 -31.24 15.13 7.07
C ARG A 92 -31.23 13.62 7.33
N ALA A 93 -30.14 13.11 7.92
CA ALA A 93 -29.97 11.70 8.24
C ALA A 93 -30.44 11.34 9.66
N ALA A 94 -30.86 12.33 10.45
CA ALA A 94 -31.47 12.21 11.78
C ALA A 94 -32.98 12.51 11.70
#